data_AF-A0A3C0QJ98-F1
#
_entry.id   AF-A0A3C0QJ98-F1
#
_cell.length_a   1.000
_cell.length_b   1.000
_cell.length_c   1.000
_cell.angle_alpha   90.00
_cell.angle_beta   90.00
_cell.angle_gamma   90.00
#
_symmetry.space_group_name_H-M   'P 1'
#
loop_
_entity.id
_entity.type
_entity.pdbx_description
1 polymer ?
#
loop_
_entity_poly.entity_id
_entity_poly.type
_entity_poly.pdbx_seq_one_letter_code
_entity_poly.pdbx_strand_id
1 'polypeptide(L)'
;GIVVINVETLLNVANALEGKKVIDKYVTVNGEVEKPMTLLVPVGTPVKRLIDYCGGAKGEDNSILDGGPMMGKLIDPGDYAVKKTTKSIIVLPEDSIVIENKKRGISADLKRAQAICLSCRMCTDLCPRYLLGHDLFPDELMKSLYKGKLSDEDIKNFDSAYLCCDCGLCELYACVMDLSARSVFNHIKDELARLGIKNPHNRDELEVNEFRQFRKVPVSRLKKRLEIDKYGSPTPMSDFNGEIESIKVYLSQHVGAPSVPVLTEGTGVRRGDLIADIPEGKTGAKIHSSIDGRISKIGSDHIIIKKDIKVL
;
A
#
# COMPACT_ATOMS: atom_id res chain seq x y z
N GLY A 1 18.43 8.13 17.28
CA GLY A 1 17.49 7.45 16.35
C GLY A 1 17.81 7.86 14.92
N ILE A 2 17.38 7.05 13.93
CA ILE A 2 17.50 7.36 12.49
C ILE A 2 16.09 7.54 11.94
N VAL A 3 15.88 8.58 11.12
CA VAL A 3 14.60 8.81 10.43
C VAL A 3 14.81 8.54 8.94
N VAL A 4 13.99 7.66 8.37
CA VAL A 4 13.98 7.39 6.93
C VAL A 4 12.81 8.13 6.31
N ILE A 5 13.09 9.04 5.38
CA ILE A 5 12.07 9.91 4.76
C ILE A 5 12.06 9.67 3.25
N ASN A 6 10.87 9.50 2.68
CA ASN A 6 10.70 9.43 1.23
C ASN A 6 11.08 10.77 0.57
N VAL A 7 11.76 10.73 -0.57
CA VAL A 7 12.23 11.94 -1.27
C VAL A 7 11.10 12.92 -1.59
N GLU A 8 9.95 12.41 -2.05
CA GLU A 8 8.79 13.27 -2.34
C GLU A 8 8.19 13.88 -1.05
N THR A 9 8.34 13.21 0.09
CA THR A 9 7.94 13.80 1.38
C THR A 9 8.83 15.00 1.71
N LEU A 10 10.14 14.91 1.52
CA LEU A 10 11.05 16.05 1.70
C LEU A 10 10.72 17.20 0.75
N LEU A 11 10.44 16.90 -0.53
CA LEU A 11 9.99 17.88 -1.51
C LEU A 11 8.71 18.60 -1.06
N ASN A 12 7.72 17.85 -0.57
CA ASN A 12 6.47 18.42 -0.08
C ASN A 12 6.64 19.25 1.21
N VAL A 13 7.60 18.89 2.07
CA VAL A 13 7.97 19.74 3.22
C VAL A 13 8.55 21.06 2.74
N ALA A 14 9.47 21.04 1.78
CA ALA A 14 10.03 22.27 1.19
C ALA A 14 8.93 23.15 0.55
N ASN A 15 8.04 22.55 -0.25
CA ASN A 15 6.88 23.23 -0.82
C ASN A 15 5.97 23.84 0.24
N ALA A 16 5.73 23.13 1.35
CA ALA A 16 4.89 23.63 2.44
C ALA A 16 5.49 24.87 3.13
N LEU A 17 6.83 24.97 3.23
CA LEU A 17 7.49 26.17 3.74
C LEU A 17 7.24 27.40 2.85
N GLU A 18 6.95 27.19 1.56
CA GLU A 18 6.55 28.23 0.61
C GLU A 18 5.02 28.42 0.55
N GLY A 19 4.26 27.79 1.45
CA GLY A 19 2.79 27.85 1.46
C GLY A 19 2.11 27.06 0.35
N LYS A 20 2.85 26.22 -0.39
CA LYS A 20 2.30 25.33 -1.42
C LYS A 20 1.68 24.10 -0.77
N LYS A 21 0.44 23.78 -1.17
CA LYS A 21 -0.33 22.65 -0.65
C LYS A 21 0.01 21.37 -1.41
N VAL A 22 -0.15 20.21 -0.76
CA VAL A 22 -0.01 18.90 -1.42
C VAL A 22 -1.30 18.57 -2.17
N ILE A 23 -1.39 19.05 -3.41
CA ILE A 23 -2.53 18.87 -4.32
C ILE A 23 -2.19 18.07 -5.57
N ASP A 24 -0.90 17.83 -5.83
CA ASP A 24 -0.42 16.95 -6.89
C ASP A 24 0.39 15.79 -6.32
N LYS A 25 0.55 14.77 -7.14
CA LYS A 25 1.21 13.52 -6.80
C LYS A 25 2.04 13.00 -7.96
N TYR A 26 3.27 12.59 -7.69
CA TYR A 26 4.02 11.78 -8.63
C TYR A 26 3.55 10.31 -8.54
N VAL A 27 2.99 9.79 -9.63
CA VAL A 27 2.49 8.43 -9.73
C VAL A 27 3.16 7.72 -10.90
N THR A 28 3.83 6.60 -10.62
CA THR A 28 4.40 5.75 -11.67
C THR A 28 3.36 4.74 -12.14
N VAL A 29 3.08 4.69 -13.44
CA VAL A 29 2.26 3.65 -14.07
C VAL A 29 3.19 2.69 -14.82
N ASN A 30 3.15 1.41 -14.48
CA ASN A 30 4.04 0.39 -15.04
C ASN A 30 3.37 -0.99 -15.07
N GLY A 31 4.06 -2.00 -15.61
CA GLY A 31 3.56 -3.35 -15.81
C GLY A 31 3.06 -3.55 -17.24
N GLU A 32 1.94 -4.26 -17.39
CA GLU A 32 1.27 -4.50 -18.68
C GLU A 32 0.54 -3.25 -19.18
N VAL A 33 1.30 -2.21 -19.54
CA VAL A 33 0.82 -0.97 -20.15
C VAL A 33 1.63 -0.63 -21.39
N GLU A 34 1.03 0.10 -22.34
CA GLU A 34 1.71 0.48 -23.59
C GLU A 34 2.92 1.38 -23.37
N LYS A 35 2.76 2.44 -22.58
CA LYS A 35 3.79 3.45 -22.33
C LYS A 35 3.98 3.65 -20.82
N PRO A 36 4.84 2.86 -20.16
CA PRO A 36 5.17 3.07 -18.75
C PRO A 36 5.77 4.46 -18.51
N MET A 37 5.33 5.16 -17.47
CA MET A 37 5.77 6.54 -17.18
C MET A 37 5.50 6.95 -15.73
N THR A 38 6.18 8.01 -15.29
CA THR A 38 5.90 8.67 -14.01
C THR A 38 5.24 10.01 -14.27
N LEU A 39 4.02 10.18 -13.76
CA LEU A 39 3.17 11.33 -14.04
C LEU A 39 3.01 12.21 -12.80
N LEU A 40 3.18 13.53 -12.96
CA LEU A 40 2.69 14.49 -11.97
C LEU A 40 1.20 14.75 -12.22
N VAL A 41 0.35 14.29 -11.31
CA VAL A 41 -1.12 14.27 -11.48
C VAL A 41 -1.82 14.96 -10.31
N PRO A 42 -2.98 15.61 -10.52
CA PRO A 42 -3.82 16.08 -9.42
C PRO A 42 -4.25 14.92 -8.50
N VAL A 43 -4.20 15.14 -7.19
CA VAL A 43 -4.73 14.18 -6.20
C VAL A 43 -6.21 13.97 -6.45
N GLY A 44 -6.65 12.72 -6.49
CA GLY A 44 -8.01 12.32 -6.81
C GLY A 44 -8.28 12.05 -8.29
N THR A 45 -7.26 12.15 -9.16
CA THR A 45 -7.35 11.69 -10.55
C THR A 45 -7.75 10.21 -10.60
N PRO A 46 -8.75 9.81 -11.40
CA PRO A 46 -9.14 8.41 -11.55
C PRO A 46 -7.97 7.55 -12.05
N VAL A 47 -7.75 6.38 -11.45
CA VAL A 47 -6.64 5.49 -11.87
C VAL A 47 -6.83 5.01 -13.30
N LYS A 48 -8.06 4.70 -13.71
CA LYS A 48 -8.37 4.34 -15.10
C LYS A 48 -7.86 5.39 -16.10
N ARG A 49 -8.04 6.68 -15.82
CA ARG A 49 -7.56 7.76 -16.70
C ARG A 49 -6.03 7.79 -16.82
N LEU A 50 -5.30 7.41 -15.77
CA LEU A 50 -3.85 7.29 -15.85
C LEU A 50 -3.41 6.13 -16.73
N ILE A 51 -4.08 4.98 -16.60
CA ILE A 51 -3.81 3.80 -17.44
C ILE A 51 -4.12 4.11 -18.90
N ASP A 52 -5.28 4.72 -19.19
CA ASP A 52 -5.69 5.14 -20.53
C ASP A 52 -4.68 6.12 -21.14
N TYR A 53 -4.20 7.10 -20.36
CA TYR A 53 -3.17 8.05 -20.79
C TYR A 53 -1.83 7.39 -21.12
N CYS A 54 -1.49 6.30 -20.41
CA CYS A 54 -0.33 5.46 -20.71
C CYS A 54 -0.55 4.54 -21.92
N GLY A 55 -1.63 4.72 -22.68
CA GLY A 55 -1.98 3.94 -23.87
C GLY A 55 -2.80 2.69 -23.58
N GLY A 56 -3.32 2.53 -22.36
CA GLY A 56 -4.14 1.38 -21.97
C GLY A 56 -3.33 0.20 -21.43
N ALA A 57 -4.06 -0.77 -20.88
CA ALA A 57 -3.50 -2.04 -20.42
C ALA A 57 -3.27 -2.99 -21.61
N LYS A 58 -2.21 -3.79 -21.55
CA LYS A 58 -1.90 -4.83 -22.54
C LYS A 58 -2.63 -6.12 -22.19
N GLY A 59 -3.36 -6.68 -23.14
CA GLY A 59 -4.18 -7.87 -22.92
C GLY A 59 -5.49 -7.58 -22.20
N GLU A 60 -6.35 -8.60 -22.09
CA GLU A 60 -7.73 -8.44 -21.62
C GLU A 60 -7.94 -8.73 -20.13
N ASP A 61 -7.06 -9.51 -19.50
CA ASP A 61 -7.24 -9.99 -18.13
C ASP A 61 -6.10 -9.52 -17.20
N ASN A 62 -6.29 -8.34 -16.61
CA ASN A 62 -5.31 -7.69 -15.77
C ASN A 62 -5.90 -7.26 -14.42
N SER A 63 -5.08 -7.36 -13.39
CA SER A 63 -5.33 -6.78 -12.06
C SER A 63 -4.42 -5.59 -11.80
N ILE A 64 -4.94 -4.62 -11.03
CA ILE A 64 -4.27 -3.36 -10.76
C ILE A 64 -3.88 -3.28 -9.28
N LEU A 65 -2.64 -2.86 -9.01
CA LEU A 65 -2.12 -2.62 -7.67
C LEU A 65 -1.84 -1.13 -7.43
N ASP A 66 -2.30 -0.59 -6.31
CA ASP A 66 -1.77 0.65 -5.72
C ASP A 66 -0.59 0.29 -4.79
N GLY A 67 0.62 0.64 -5.22
CA GLY A 67 1.88 0.40 -4.52
C GLY A 67 2.82 -0.54 -5.28
N GLY A 68 3.78 -1.12 -4.55
CA GLY A 68 4.73 -2.07 -5.12
C GLY A 68 4.17 -3.50 -5.22
N PRO A 69 4.86 -4.42 -5.90
CA PRO A 69 4.41 -5.82 -6.05
C PRO A 69 4.27 -6.53 -4.70
N MET A 70 5.12 -6.18 -3.72
CA MET A 70 5.08 -6.81 -2.40
C MET A 70 3.94 -6.28 -1.52
N MET A 71 3.99 -4.98 -1.20
CA MET A 71 3.08 -4.35 -0.22
C MET A 71 1.85 -3.69 -0.85
N GLY A 72 1.78 -3.59 -2.17
CA GLY A 72 0.68 -2.95 -2.87
C GLY A 72 -0.65 -3.69 -2.67
N LYS A 73 -1.75 -2.96 -2.83
CA LYS A 73 -3.10 -3.47 -2.64
C LYS A 73 -3.82 -3.57 -3.97
N LEU A 74 -4.60 -4.63 -4.16
CA LEU A 74 -5.53 -4.75 -5.28
C LEU A 74 -6.55 -3.62 -5.21
N ILE A 75 -6.80 -3.01 -6.36
CA ILE A 75 -7.78 -1.92 -6.50
C ILE A 75 -8.65 -2.16 -7.73
N ASP A 76 -9.86 -1.63 -7.70
CA ASP A 76 -10.71 -1.53 -8.89
C ASP A 76 -10.45 -0.17 -9.56
N PRO A 77 -9.81 -0.12 -10.75
CA PRO A 77 -9.52 1.13 -11.42
C PRO A 77 -10.77 1.93 -11.82
N GLY A 78 -11.94 1.30 -11.89
CA GLY A 78 -13.22 1.94 -12.20
C GLY A 78 -13.76 2.82 -11.08
N ASP A 79 -13.42 2.53 -9.82
CA ASP A 79 -13.89 3.28 -8.65
C ASP A 79 -12.74 3.86 -7.78
N TYR A 80 -11.49 3.65 -8.20
CA TYR A 80 -10.31 4.11 -7.47
C TYR A 80 -9.68 5.38 -8.06
N ALA A 81 -9.18 6.23 -7.16
CA ALA A 81 -8.50 7.46 -7.51
C ALA A 81 -7.17 7.62 -6.76
N VAL A 82 -6.28 8.43 -7.32
CA VAL A 82 -4.96 8.72 -6.76
C VAL A 82 -5.09 9.39 -5.39
N LYS A 83 -4.40 8.84 -4.38
CA LYS A 83 -4.26 9.45 -3.05
C LYS A 83 -2.91 10.12 -2.89
N LYS A 84 -2.74 10.93 -1.84
CA LYS A 84 -1.42 11.44 -1.38
C LYS A 84 -0.40 10.32 -1.12
N THR A 85 -0.87 9.11 -0.81
CA THR A 85 -0.06 7.92 -0.54
C THR A 85 0.17 7.03 -1.76
N THR A 86 -0.55 7.23 -2.87
CA THR A 86 -0.39 6.47 -4.11
C THR A 86 0.92 6.86 -4.77
N LYS A 87 1.83 5.90 -4.98
CA LYS A 87 3.16 6.12 -5.57
C LYS A 87 3.36 5.41 -6.89
N SER A 88 2.72 4.25 -7.02
CA SER A 88 2.85 3.37 -8.16
C SER A 88 1.52 2.71 -8.42
N ILE A 89 1.09 2.69 -9.68
CA ILE A 89 0.02 1.87 -10.21
C ILE A 89 0.70 0.79 -11.06
N ILE A 90 0.56 -0.47 -10.66
CA ILE A 90 1.15 -1.60 -11.38
C ILE A 90 0.02 -2.43 -11.97
N VAL A 91 0.05 -2.61 -13.29
CA VAL A 91 -0.86 -3.49 -14.02
C VAL A 91 -0.15 -4.83 -14.21
N LEU A 92 -0.73 -5.92 -13.70
CA LEU A 92 -0.17 -7.27 -13.85
C LEU A 92 -1.23 -8.22 -14.42
N PRO A 93 -0.82 -9.26 -15.17
CA PRO A 93 -1.71 -10.33 -15.56
C PRO A 93 -2.42 -10.94 -14.36
N GLU A 94 -3.67 -11.30 -14.54
CA GLU A 94 -4.52 -11.91 -13.52
C GLU A 94 -3.92 -13.21 -12.94
N ASP A 95 -3.25 -13.99 -13.77
CA ASP A 95 -2.58 -15.25 -13.44
C ASP A 95 -1.16 -15.09 -12.90
N SER A 96 -0.66 -13.86 -12.74
CA SER A 96 0.68 -13.66 -12.21
C SER A 96 0.78 -14.07 -10.74
N ILE A 97 1.95 -14.60 -10.34
CA ILE A 97 2.19 -15.08 -8.96
C ILE A 97 1.88 -14.03 -7.88
N VAL A 98 2.11 -12.74 -8.19
CA VAL A 98 1.82 -11.62 -7.28
C VAL A 98 0.31 -11.45 -7.08
N ILE A 99 -0.48 -11.56 -8.14
CA ILE A 99 -1.92 -11.37 -8.10
C ILE A 99 -2.60 -12.58 -7.48
N GLU A 100 -2.22 -13.80 -7.89
CA GLU A 100 -2.74 -15.04 -7.30
C GLU A 100 -2.52 -15.08 -5.78
N ASN A 101 -1.32 -14.71 -5.31
CA ASN A 101 -1.01 -14.65 -3.89
C ASN A 101 -1.89 -13.63 -3.15
N LYS A 102 -2.14 -12.45 -3.75
CA LYS A 102 -2.97 -11.40 -3.14
C LYS A 102 -4.46 -11.70 -3.13
N LYS A 103 -4.97 -12.44 -4.13
CA LYS A 103 -6.38 -12.86 -4.19
C LYS A 103 -6.69 -14.04 -3.28
N ARG A 104 -5.66 -14.79 -2.87
CA ARG A 104 -5.81 -15.90 -1.95
C ARG A 104 -6.36 -15.42 -0.60
N GLY A 105 -7.56 -15.88 -0.26
CA GLY A 105 -8.21 -15.55 0.99
C GLY A 105 -7.54 -16.22 2.19
N ILE A 106 -7.64 -15.60 3.36
CA ILE A 106 -7.03 -16.08 4.61
C ILE A 106 -7.43 -17.52 4.96
N SER A 107 -8.68 -17.92 4.69
CA SER A 107 -9.13 -19.30 4.94
C SER A 107 -8.34 -20.33 4.13
N ALA A 108 -8.02 -20.01 2.87
CA ALA A 108 -7.21 -20.87 2.02
C ALA A 108 -5.74 -20.90 2.48
N ASP A 109 -5.18 -19.75 2.86
CA ASP A 109 -3.83 -19.65 3.42
C ASP A 109 -3.65 -20.51 4.67
N LEU A 110 -4.59 -20.45 5.62
CA LEU A 110 -4.55 -21.23 6.86
C LEU A 110 -4.58 -22.74 6.57
N LYS A 111 -5.49 -23.20 5.69
CA LYS A 111 -5.60 -24.61 5.31
C LYS A 111 -4.34 -25.12 4.59
N ARG A 112 -3.79 -24.32 3.68
CA ARG A 112 -2.53 -24.65 2.98
C ARG A 112 -1.38 -24.73 3.97
N ALA A 113 -1.24 -23.75 4.86
CA ALA A 113 -0.21 -23.76 5.88
C ALA A 113 -0.27 -25.00 6.77
N GLN A 114 -1.47 -25.39 7.20
CA GLN A 114 -1.70 -26.62 7.95
C GLN A 114 -1.29 -27.88 7.16
N ALA A 115 -1.60 -27.95 5.87
CA ALA A 115 -1.45 -29.16 5.07
C ALA A 115 -0.04 -29.39 4.50
N ILE A 116 0.64 -28.32 4.05
CA ILE A 116 1.86 -28.45 3.23
C ILE A 116 3.08 -27.68 3.73
N CYS A 117 3.01 -27.01 4.90
CA CYS A 117 4.19 -26.34 5.45
C CYS A 117 5.28 -27.36 5.80
N LEU A 118 6.53 -27.08 5.39
CA LEU A 118 7.69 -27.96 5.61
C LEU A 118 8.47 -27.68 6.91
N SER A 119 8.07 -26.69 7.70
CA SER A 119 8.79 -26.31 8.94
C SER A 119 10.27 -25.92 8.74
N CYS A 120 10.70 -25.59 7.52
CA CYS A 120 12.11 -25.39 7.14
C CYS A 120 12.79 -24.11 7.67
N ARG A 121 12.08 -23.25 8.42
CA ARG A 121 12.59 -21.98 9.01
C ARG A 121 13.04 -20.87 8.04
N MET A 122 13.07 -21.08 6.73
CA MET A 122 13.51 -20.05 5.77
C MET A 122 12.76 -18.71 5.88
N CYS A 123 11.47 -18.73 6.18
CA CYS A 123 10.67 -17.52 6.37
C CYS A 123 11.15 -16.65 7.55
N THR A 124 11.73 -17.26 8.58
CA THR A 124 12.37 -16.57 9.71
C THR A 124 13.78 -16.15 9.35
N ASP A 125 14.56 -17.05 8.76
CA ASP A 125 15.96 -16.78 8.42
C ASP A 125 16.13 -15.62 7.44
N LEU A 126 15.17 -15.42 6.53
CA LEU A 126 15.16 -14.28 5.61
C LEU A 126 14.35 -13.08 6.12
N CYS A 127 13.69 -13.18 7.28
CA CYS A 127 12.86 -12.08 7.77
C CYS A 127 13.73 -10.87 8.16
N PRO A 128 13.51 -9.69 7.58
CA PRO A 128 14.34 -8.53 7.88
C PRO A 128 14.20 -8.07 9.33
N ARG A 129 13.05 -8.29 9.98
CA ARG A 129 12.83 -7.92 11.39
C ARG A 129 13.58 -8.86 12.33
N TYR A 130 13.52 -10.17 12.07
CA TYR A 130 14.32 -11.15 12.80
C TYR A 130 15.82 -10.84 12.69
N LEU A 131 16.29 -10.59 11.47
CA LEU A 131 17.70 -10.26 11.24
C LEU A 131 18.14 -8.92 11.87
N LEU A 132 17.20 -8.03 12.19
CA LEU A 132 17.46 -6.79 12.93
C LEU A 132 17.45 -6.98 14.45
N GLY A 133 17.21 -8.20 14.96
CA GLY A 133 17.20 -8.51 16.38
C GLY A 133 15.82 -8.53 17.03
N HIS A 134 14.74 -8.43 16.25
CA HIS A 134 13.38 -8.56 16.79
C HIS A 134 13.00 -10.03 16.97
N ASP A 135 12.25 -10.32 18.03
CA ASP A 135 11.72 -11.65 18.35
C ASP A 135 10.50 -11.99 17.47
N LEU A 136 10.72 -12.04 16.15
CA LEU A 136 9.71 -12.36 15.14
C LEU A 136 10.09 -13.67 14.43
N PHE A 137 9.32 -14.74 14.70
CA PHE A 137 9.59 -16.09 14.21
C PHE A 137 8.45 -16.61 13.30
N PRO A 138 8.41 -16.22 12.02
CA PRO A 138 7.40 -16.69 11.08
C PRO A 138 7.23 -18.20 11.01
N ASP A 139 8.30 -18.98 11.12
CA ASP A 139 8.21 -20.43 11.04
C ASP A 139 7.48 -21.06 12.23
N GLU A 140 7.61 -20.49 13.43
CA GLU A 140 6.92 -20.97 14.63
C GLU A 140 5.40 -20.72 14.56
N LEU A 141 5.00 -19.54 14.09
CA LEU A 141 3.59 -19.26 13.81
C LEU A 141 3.03 -20.21 12.76
N MET A 142 3.78 -20.46 11.67
CA MET A 142 3.30 -21.38 10.63
C MET A 142 3.22 -22.83 11.12
N LYS A 143 4.10 -23.25 12.03
CA LYS A 143 4.05 -24.59 12.67
C LYS A 143 2.86 -24.74 13.60
N SER A 144 2.46 -23.69 14.32
CA SER A 144 1.33 -23.78 15.25
C SER A 144 0.01 -24.14 14.55
N LEU A 145 -0.11 -23.77 13.27
CA LEU A 145 -1.26 -24.09 12.42
C LEU A 145 -1.44 -25.59 12.14
N TYR A 146 -0.45 -26.46 12.40
CA TYR A 146 -0.63 -27.90 12.31
C TYR A 146 -1.73 -28.42 13.24
N LYS A 147 -1.96 -27.72 14.36
CA LYS A 147 -3.06 -28.00 15.29
C LYS A 147 -4.44 -27.68 14.71
N GLY A 148 -4.51 -27.01 13.56
CA GLY A 148 -5.73 -26.48 12.97
C GLY A 148 -6.06 -25.10 13.50
N LYS A 149 -7.33 -24.85 13.81
CA LYS A 149 -7.79 -23.55 14.30
C LYS A 149 -7.14 -23.24 15.65
N LEU A 150 -6.42 -22.12 15.73
CA LEU A 150 -5.85 -21.62 16.97
C LEU A 150 -6.95 -21.12 17.90
N SER A 151 -6.83 -21.44 19.19
CA SER A 151 -7.70 -20.87 20.22
C SER A 151 -7.34 -19.42 20.51
N ASP A 152 -8.23 -18.68 21.17
CA ASP A 152 -7.91 -17.32 21.63
C ASP A 152 -6.65 -17.30 22.52
N GLU A 153 -6.39 -18.36 23.29
CA GLU A 153 -5.19 -18.49 24.12
C GLU A 153 -3.92 -18.75 23.30
N ASP A 154 -4.00 -19.58 22.26
CA ASP A 154 -2.89 -19.76 21.31
C ASP A 154 -2.55 -18.43 20.63
N ILE A 155 -3.57 -17.64 20.24
CA ILE A 155 -3.39 -16.35 19.56
C ILE A 155 -2.61 -15.36 20.43
N LYS A 156 -2.87 -15.30 21.75
CA LYS A 156 -2.14 -14.38 22.66
C LYS A 156 -0.64 -14.63 22.68
N ASN A 157 -0.23 -15.90 22.52
CA ASN A 157 1.18 -16.28 22.50
C ASN A 157 1.93 -15.82 21.24
N PHE A 158 1.21 -15.28 20.25
CA PHE A 158 1.78 -14.74 19.01
C PHE A 158 1.65 -13.20 18.92
N ASP A 159 1.70 -12.49 20.04
CA ASP A 159 1.75 -11.01 20.06
C ASP A 159 2.95 -10.40 19.31
N SER A 160 4.01 -11.19 19.09
CA SER A 160 5.14 -10.88 18.21
C SER A 160 4.69 -10.56 16.79
N ALA A 161 3.47 -10.94 16.40
CA ALA A 161 2.83 -10.48 15.18
C ALA A 161 2.90 -8.96 15.00
N TYR A 162 2.79 -8.17 16.08
CA TYR A 162 2.91 -6.71 16.00
C TYR A 162 4.30 -6.22 15.54
N LEU A 163 5.35 -7.05 15.65
CA LEU A 163 6.69 -6.74 15.15
C LEU A 163 6.82 -6.90 13.62
N CYS A 164 5.88 -7.59 12.97
CA CYS A 164 5.86 -7.78 11.53
C CYS A 164 5.60 -6.45 10.79
N CYS A 165 6.49 -6.11 9.85
CA CYS A 165 6.39 -4.91 9.01
C CYS A 165 5.73 -5.15 7.64
N ASP A 166 5.10 -6.31 7.45
CA ASP A 166 4.29 -6.66 6.29
C ASP A 166 5.01 -6.61 4.93
N CYS A 167 6.34 -6.73 4.95
CA CYS A 167 7.19 -6.68 3.76
C CYS A 167 6.94 -7.80 2.74
N GLY A 168 6.34 -8.92 3.15
CA GLY A 168 5.98 -10.05 2.28
C GLY A 168 7.16 -10.95 1.86
N LEU A 169 8.38 -10.72 2.35
CA LEU A 169 9.54 -11.52 1.92
C LEU A 169 9.40 -13.00 2.30
N CYS A 170 8.71 -13.29 3.40
CA CYS A 170 8.45 -14.65 3.86
C CYS A 170 7.58 -15.47 2.89
N GLU A 171 6.62 -14.84 2.22
CA GLU A 171 5.71 -15.53 1.29
C GLU A 171 6.15 -15.40 -0.17
N LEU A 172 6.57 -14.20 -0.58
CA LEU A 172 6.90 -13.88 -1.97
C LEU A 172 8.30 -14.37 -2.38
N TYR A 173 9.16 -14.69 -1.42
CA TYR A 173 10.53 -15.14 -1.71
C TYR A 173 10.98 -16.36 -0.91
N ALA A 174 10.78 -16.35 0.42
CA ALA A 174 11.38 -17.37 1.28
C ALA A 174 10.64 -18.73 1.21
N CYS A 175 9.31 -18.73 1.11
CA CYS A 175 8.56 -19.98 1.14
C CYS A 175 8.67 -20.76 -0.18
N VAL A 176 9.24 -21.96 -0.13
CA VAL A 176 9.29 -22.86 -1.31
C VAL A 176 7.96 -23.53 -1.64
N MET A 177 7.00 -23.50 -0.71
CA MET A 177 5.66 -24.07 -0.89
C MET A 177 4.59 -23.02 -1.25
N ASP A 178 5.01 -21.76 -1.46
CA ASP A 178 4.12 -20.63 -1.71
C ASP A 178 3.01 -20.50 -0.63
N LEU A 179 3.46 -20.34 0.62
CA LEU A 179 2.59 -20.10 1.78
C LEU A 179 2.73 -18.67 2.28
N SER A 180 1.61 -18.09 2.69
CA SER A 180 1.47 -16.66 2.98
C SER A 180 1.65 -16.32 4.46
N ALA A 181 2.87 -16.49 4.98
CA ALA A 181 3.13 -16.20 6.40
C ALA A 181 2.79 -14.75 6.78
N ARG A 182 2.99 -13.76 5.88
CA ARG A 182 2.58 -12.38 6.16
C ARG A 182 1.06 -12.28 6.31
N SER A 183 0.28 -12.89 5.42
CA SER A 183 -1.18 -12.91 5.52
C SER A 183 -1.65 -13.54 6.84
N VAL A 184 -1.00 -14.62 7.28
CA VAL A 184 -1.29 -15.23 8.60
C VAL A 184 -0.95 -14.26 9.73
N PHE A 185 0.21 -13.59 9.71
CA PHE A 185 0.53 -12.57 10.71
C PHE A 185 -0.48 -11.42 10.76
N ASN A 186 -0.95 -10.94 9.61
CA ASN A 186 -1.98 -9.90 9.56
C ASN A 186 -3.28 -10.37 10.19
N HIS A 187 -3.70 -11.61 9.90
CA HIS A 187 -4.85 -12.21 10.56
C HIS A 187 -4.67 -12.31 12.08
N ILE A 188 -3.49 -12.72 12.56
CA ILE A 188 -3.20 -12.76 13.99
C ILE A 188 -3.24 -11.35 14.61
N LYS A 189 -2.71 -10.31 13.94
CA LYS A 189 -2.82 -8.91 14.42
C LYS A 189 -4.29 -8.48 14.57
N ASP A 190 -5.14 -8.85 13.61
CA ASP A 190 -6.56 -8.52 13.64
C ASP A 190 -7.27 -9.24 14.79
N GLU A 191 -6.96 -10.52 15.02
CA GLU A 191 -7.50 -11.29 16.16
C GLU A 191 -7.01 -10.77 17.51
N LEU A 192 -5.73 -10.41 17.64
CA LEU A 192 -5.18 -9.78 18.85
C LEU A 192 -5.91 -8.45 19.14
N ALA A 193 -6.16 -7.64 18.11
CA ALA A 193 -6.91 -6.40 18.24
C ALA A 193 -8.37 -6.66 18.67
N ARG A 194 -9.03 -7.70 18.12
CA ARG A 194 -10.37 -8.16 18.56
C ARG A 194 -10.39 -8.56 20.04
N LEU A 195 -9.32 -9.17 20.52
CA LEU A 195 -9.14 -9.55 21.93
C LEU A 195 -8.73 -8.38 22.84
N GLY A 196 -8.54 -7.18 22.28
CA GLY A 196 -8.12 -5.99 23.03
C GLY A 196 -6.65 -6.00 23.45
N ILE A 197 -5.84 -6.91 22.90
CA ILE A 197 -4.41 -6.99 23.18
C ILE A 197 -3.72 -5.89 22.37
N LYS A 198 -2.95 -5.04 23.03
CA LYS A 198 -2.13 -4.01 22.39
C LYS A 198 -0.71 -4.51 22.21
N ASN A 199 0.01 -3.94 21.26
CA ASN A 199 1.42 -4.23 21.06
C ASN A 199 2.23 -4.01 22.35
N PRO A 200 2.76 -5.06 23.01
CA PRO A 200 3.56 -4.92 24.22
C PRO A 200 5.05 -4.67 23.92
N HIS A 201 5.46 -4.76 22.65
CA HIS A 201 6.87 -4.74 22.26
C HIS A 201 7.40 -3.32 22.12
N ASN A 202 8.27 -2.92 23.05
CA ASN A 202 8.91 -1.59 23.10
C ASN A 202 10.44 -1.67 23.34
N ARG A 203 11.06 -2.83 23.07
CA ARG A 203 12.48 -3.07 23.30
C ARG A 203 13.34 -2.19 22.40
N ASP A 204 14.21 -1.39 23.02
CA ASP A 204 15.16 -0.50 22.33
C ASP A 204 16.50 -1.18 22.02
N GLU A 205 16.94 -2.14 22.85
CA GLU A 205 18.22 -2.83 22.71
C GLU A 205 18.08 -4.05 21.81
N LEU A 206 18.29 -3.86 20.51
CA LEU A 206 18.26 -4.95 19.52
C LEU A 206 19.68 -5.39 19.18
N GLU A 207 19.89 -6.71 19.18
CA GLU A 207 21.14 -7.30 18.69
C GLU A 207 20.97 -7.75 17.24
N VAL A 208 21.69 -7.09 16.33
CA VAL A 208 21.63 -7.42 14.91
C VAL A 208 22.22 -8.81 14.69
N ASN A 209 21.47 -9.68 14.02
CA ASN A 209 21.93 -11.02 13.71
C ASN A 209 23.20 -10.99 12.84
N GLU A 210 24.24 -11.71 13.23
CA GLU A 210 25.53 -11.76 12.51
C GLU A 210 25.39 -12.19 11.04
N PHE A 211 24.40 -13.03 10.73
CA PHE A 211 24.13 -13.51 9.39
C PHE A 211 23.31 -12.54 8.53
N ARG A 212 22.89 -11.39 9.06
CA ARG A 212 22.06 -10.42 8.35
C ARG A 212 22.65 -10.04 7.00
N GLN A 213 23.97 -9.85 6.91
CA GLN A 213 24.62 -9.49 5.65
C GLN A 213 24.56 -10.61 4.60
N PHE A 214 24.65 -11.87 5.03
CA PHE A 214 24.65 -13.06 4.16
C PHE A 214 23.25 -13.53 3.78
N ARG A 215 22.23 -13.10 4.52
CA ARG A 215 20.82 -13.47 4.33
C ARG A 215 19.99 -12.37 3.63
N LYS A 216 20.65 -11.35 3.07
CA LYS A 216 19.98 -10.35 2.23
C LYS A 216 19.50 -11.00 0.93
N VAL A 217 18.28 -10.68 0.55
CA VAL A 217 17.71 -11.15 -0.73
C VAL A 217 18.18 -10.24 -1.87
N PRO A 218 18.82 -10.78 -2.92
CA PRO A 218 19.18 -10.00 -4.09
C PRO A 218 17.93 -9.51 -4.82
N VAL A 219 17.85 -8.21 -5.08
CA VAL A 219 16.69 -7.59 -5.75
C VAL A 219 16.46 -8.20 -7.14
N SER A 220 17.53 -8.54 -7.87
CA SER A 220 17.42 -9.20 -9.18
C SER A 220 16.73 -10.57 -9.11
N ARG A 221 17.04 -11.38 -8.09
CA ARG A 221 16.38 -12.67 -7.86
C ARG A 221 14.93 -12.49 -7.43
N LEU A 222 14.67 -11.51 -6.56
CA LEU A 222 13.31 -11.19 -6.15
C LEU A 222 12.46 -10.78 -7.35
N LYS A 223 12.95 -9.88 -8.22
CA LYS A 223 12.23 -9.45 -9.42
C LYS A 223 11.88 -10.63 -10.34
N LYS A 224 12.82 -11.54 -10.58
CA LYS A 224 12.60 -12.76 -11.37
C LYS A 224 11.54 -13.66 -10.75
N ARG A 225 11.62 -13.88 -9.43
CA ARG A 225 10.64 -14.72 -8.72
C ARG A 225 9.23 -14.14 -8.76
N LEU A 226 9.10 -12.82 -8.83
CA LEU A 226 7.81 -12.14 -8.96
C LEU A 226 7.40 -11.93 -10.41
N GLU A 227 8.21 -12.39 -11.38
CA GLU A 227 7.95 -12.25 -12.82
C GLU A 227 7.78 -10.79 -13.28
N ILE A 228 8.40 -9.86 -12.56
CA ILE A 228 8.35 -8.42 -12.84
C ILE A 228 9.64 -7.88 -13.44
N ASP A 229 10.68 -8.71 -13.59
CA ASP A 229 11.94 -8.30 -14.22
C ASP A 229 11.75 -7.89 -15.68
N LYS A 230 10.73 -8.44 -16.36
CA LYS A 230 10.31 -8.02 -17.70
C LYS A 230 9.84 -6.56 -17.81
N TYR A 231 9.40 -5.94 -16.71
CA TYR A 231 8.90 -4.56 -16.68
C TYR A 231 9.96 -3.52 -16.27
N GLY A 232 11.24 -3.88 -16.33
CA GLY A 232 12.38 -3.03 -15.94
C GLY A 232 12.64 -1.80 -16.82
N SER A 233 11.64 -1.32 -17.56
CA SER A 233 11.73 -0.17 -18.46
C SER A 233 11.95 1.14 -17.71
N PRO A 234 12.68 2.11 -18.29
CA PRO A 234 12.70 3.47 -17.77
C PRO A 234 11.29 4.04 -17.81
N THR A 235 10.85 4.62 -16.69
CA THR A 235 9.58 5.34 -16.57
C THR A 235 9.90 6.84 -16.67
N PRO A 236 9.91 7.43 -17.88
CA PRO A 236 10.18 8.85 -18.03
C PRO A 236 9.17 9.67 -17.23
N MET A 237 9.64 10.76 -16.64
CA MET A 237 8.83 11.64 -15.84
C MET A 237 8.24 12.74 -16.73
N SER A 238 6.93 12.97 -16.62
CA SER A 238 6.25 14.05 -17.35
C SER A 238 5.06 14.59 -16.57
N ASP A 239 4.65 15.82 -16.88
CA ASP A 239 3.37 16.34 -16.39
C ASP A 239 2.21 15.61 -17.07
N PHE A 240 1.13 15.40 -16.31
CA PHE A 240 -0.11 14.86 -16.86
C PHE A 240 -0.92 15.97 -17.53
N ASN A 241 -1.10 15.87 -18.85
CA ASN A 241 -1.91 16.82 -19.63
C ASN A 241 -3.24 16.23 -20.12
N GLY A 242 -3.62 15.04 -19.61
CA GLY A 242 -4.90 14.42 -19.92
C GLY A 242 -6.10 15.19 -19.35
N GLU A 243 -7.25 15.06 -19.99
CA GLU A 243 -8.48 15.69 -19.52
C GLU A 243 -9.00 15.04 -18.23
N ILE A 244 -9.34 15.88 -17.25
CA ILE A 244 -9.93 15.48 -15.98
C ILE A 244 -11.32 16.13 -15.87
N GLU A 245 -12.36 15.33 -16.04
CA GLU A 245 -13.76 15.77 -15.87
C GLU A 245 -14.14 15.86 -14.39
N SER A 246 -13.61 14.96 -13.56
CA SER A 246 -13.86 14.92 -12.13
C SER A 246 -12.76 14.20 -11.38
N ILE A 247 -12.62 14.53 -10.11
CA ILE A 247 -11.72 13.85 -9.16
C ILE A 247 -12.51 13.26 -8.00
N LYS A 248 -12.03 12.15 -7.45
CA LYS A 248 -12.49 11.58 -6.17
C LYS A 248 -11.38 11.75 -5.13
N VAL A 249 -11.61 12.60 -4.14
CA VAL A 249 -10.63 12.90 -3.08
C VAL A 249 -11.03 12.18 -1.80
N TYR A 250 -10.24 11.18 -1.39
CA TYR A 250 -10.50 10.40 -0.17
C TYR A 250 -10.25 11.21 1.10
N LEU A 251 -11.09 11.03 2.12
CA LEU A 251 -10.94 11.65 3.44
C LEU A 251 -9.86 10.96 4.29
N SER A 252 -9.56 9.69 3.99
CA SER A 252 -8.45 8.94 4.60
C SER A 252 -7.33 8.70 3.60
N GLN A 253 -6.31 9.54 3.66
CA GLN A 253 -5.12 9.45 2.79
C GLN A 253 -3.84 9.95 3.47
N HIS A 254 -3.79 9.84 4.80
CA HIS A 254 -2.67 10.18 5.66
C HIS A 254 -2.73 9.35 6.94
N VAL A 255 -1.68 9.44 7.77
CA VAL A 255 -1.69 8.86 9.12
C VAL A 255 -2.66 9.65 9.99
N GLY A 256 -3.40 8.96 10.88
CA GLY A 256 -4.33 9.57 11.83
C GLY A 256 -5.80 9.42 11.45
N ALA A 257 -6.67 10.23 12.08
CA ALA A 257 -8.11 10.18 11.87
C ALA A 257 -8.48 10.73 10.47
N PRO A 258 -9.49 10.19 9.77
CA PRO A 258 -9.98 10.76 8.52
C PRO A 258 -10.36 12.24 8.65
N SER A 259 -10.09 13.05 7.62
CA SER A 259 -10.53 14.45 7.58
C SER A 259 -12.04 14.56 7.46
N VAL A 260 -12.61 15.67 7.93
CA VAL A 260 -14.03 15.96 7.85
C VAL A 260 -14.27 17.07 6.82
N PRO A 261 -15.19 16.89 5.85
CA PRO A 261 -15.54 17.93 4.89
C PRO A 261 -15.93 19.25 5.57
N VAL A 262 -15.45 20.38 5.06
CA VAL A 262 -15.78 21.72 5.58
C VAL A 262 -16.67 22.53 4.65
N LEU A 263 -16.95 22.01 3.46
CA LEU A 263 -17.83 22.60 2.45
C LEU A 263 -19.01 21.68 2.17
N THR A 264 -20.07 22.24 1.58
CA THR A 264 -21.28 21.50 1.21
C THR A 264 -21.34 21.18 -0.28
N GLU A 265 -22.15 20.19 -0.65
CA GLU A 265 -22.46 19.91 -2.06
C GLU A 265 -23.00 21.15 -2.79
N GLY A 266 -22.61 21.30 -4.05
CA GLY A 266 -22.91 22.48 -4.86
C GLY A 266 -21.93 23.63 -4.68
N THR A 267 -21.04 23.62 -3.69
CA THR A 267 -20.05 24.70 -3.49
C THR A 267 -19.00 24.70 -4.61
N GLY A 268 -18.75 25.88 -5.20
CA GLY A 268 -17.64 26.09 -6.13
C GLY A 268 -16.32 26.19 -5.37
N VAL A 269 -15.28 25.56 -5.90
CA VAL A 269 -13.94 25.48 -5.30
C VAL A 269 -12.89 25.79 -6.35
N ARG A 270 -11.85 26.52 -5.92
CA ARG A 270 -10.63 26.73 -6.68
C ARG A 270 -9.57 25.74 -6.25
N ARG A 271 -8.66 25.44 -7.16
CA ARG A 271 -7.49 24.60 -6.89
C ARG A 271 -6.68 25.21 -5.74
N GLY A 272 -6.50 24.43 -4.68
CA GLY A 272 -5.84 24.84 -3.45
C GLY A 272 -6.79 25.24 -2.31
N ASP A 273 -8.10 25.35 -2.55
CA ASP A 273 -9.09 25.62 -1.50
C ASP A 273 -9.19 24.46 -0.51
N LEU A 274 -9.37 24.77 0.77
CA LEU A 274 -9.58 23.77 1.82
C LEU A 274 -10.95 23.12 1.68
N ILE A 275 -10.99 21.81 1.50
CA ILE A 275 -12.24 21.04 1.31
C ILE A 275 -12.55 20.09 2.47
N ALA A 276 -11.52 19.68 3.24
CA ALA A 276 -11.70 18.93 4.48
C ALA A 276 -10.58 19.25 5.49
N ASP A 277 -10.94 19.36 6.76
CA ASP A 277 -10.03 19.67 7.87
C ASP A 277 -9.90 18.49 8.84
N ILE A 278 -8.91 18.57 9.72
CA ILE A 278 -8.61 17.56 10.72
C ILE A 278 -9.64 17.68 11.85
N PRO A 279 -10.23 16.56 12.32
CA PRO A 279 -11.06 16.61 13.52
C PRO A 279 -10.30 17.18 14.72
N GLU A 280 -11.00 17.96 15.54
CA GLU A 280 -10.39 18.63 16.69
C GLU A 280 -9.68 17.64 17.63
N GLY A 281 -8.46 17.99 18.06
CA GLY A 281 -7.65 17.17 18.96
C GLY A 281 -7.14 15.85 18.36
N LYS A 282 -7.28 15.63 17.04
CA LYS A 282 -6.75 14.45 16.36
C LYS A 282 -5.51 14.78 15.52
N THR A 283 -4.67 13.77 15.30
CA THR A 283 -3.62 13.84 14.29
C THR A 283 -4.22 13.57 12.90
N GLY A 284 -3.82 14.34 11.90
CA GLY A 284 -4.25 14.17 10.51
C GLY A 284 -3.57 15.18 9.58
N ALA A 285 -4.08 15.33 8.36
CA ALA A 285 -3.63 16.36 7.43
C ALA A 285 -4.80 17.00 6.69
N LYS A 286 -4.75 18.32 6.49
CA LYS A 286 -5.75 19.07 5.71
C LYS A 286 -5.80 18.59 4.25
N ILE A 287 -6.99 18.60 3.67
CA ILE A 287 -7.24 18.21 2.28
C ILE A 287 -7.73 19.43 1.50
N HIS A 288 -7.11 19.64 0.35
CA HIS A 288 -7.40 20.77 -0.52
C HIS A 288 -7.86 20.28 -1.90
N SER A 289 -8.62 21.11 -2.62
CA SER A 289 -9.01 20.81 -3.98
C SER A 289 -7.79 20.78 -4.90
N SER A 290 -7.69 19.77 -5.75
CA SER A 290 -6.63 19.67 -6.76
C SER A 290 -7.07 20.16 -8.14
N ILE A 291 -8.32 20.59 -8.31
CA ILE A 291 -8.81 21.21 -9.55
C ILE A 291 -9.73 22.38 -9.22
N ASP A 292 -9.93 23.26 -10.20
CA ASP A 292 -11.05 24.21 -10.17
C ASP A 292 -12.34 23.47 -10.55
N GLY A 293 -13.41 23.71 -9.80
CA GLY A 293 -14.65 22.98 -10.04
C GLY A 293 -15.73 23.19 -8.99
N ARG A 294 -16.62 22.22 -8.88
CA ARG A 294 -17.74 22.23 -7.94
C ARG A 294 -17.83 20.90 -7.22
N ILE A 295 -18.08 20.94 -5.90
CA ILE A 295 -18.35 19.75 -5.11
C ILE A 295 -19.68 19.18 -5.58
N SER A 296 -19.61 18.03 -6.26
CA SER A 296 -20.78 17.35 -6.82
C SER A 296 -21.40 16.35 -5.86
N LYS A 297 -20.58 15.76 -4.97
CA LYS A 297 -21.01 14.76 -3.99
C LYS A 297 -20.05 14.68 -2.81
N ILE A 298 -20.58 14.48 -1.61
CA ILE A 298 -19.84 14.14 -0.40
C ILE A 298 -20.30 12.75 0.05
N GLY A 299 -19.39 11.78 -0.07
CA GLY A 299 -19.58 10.42 0.43
C GLY A 299 -19.16 10.28 1.89
N SER A 300 -19.28 9.06 2.43
CA SER A 300 -18.82 8.74 3.78
C SER A 300 -17.30 8.80 3.94
N ASP A 301 -16.55 8.54 2.86
CA ASP A 301 -15.09 8.42 2.87
C ASP A 301 -14.40 9.26 1.78
N HIS A 302 -15.14 10.02 0.97
CA HIS A 302 -14.59 10.80 -0.14
C HIS A 302 -15.44 12.02 -0.53
N ILE A 303 -14.84 12.93 -1.29
CA ILE A 303 -15.49 14.08 -1.93
C ILE A 303 -15.30 13.97 -3.45
N ILE A 304 -16.36 14.16 -4.24
CA ILE A 304 -16.29 14.20 -5.71
C ILE A 304 -16.38 15.65 -6.18
N ILE A 305 -15.34 16.12 -6.87
CA ILE A 305 -15.29 17.47 -7.46
C ILE A 305 -15.35 17.32 -8.97
N LYS A 306 -16.34 17.94 -9.61
CA LYS A 306 -16.44 18.01 -11.08
C LYS A 306 -15.81 19.30 -11.55
N LYS A 307 -15.04 19.25 -12.63
CA LYS A 307 -14.47 20.42 -13.27
C LYS A 307 -15.61 21.35 -13.72
N ASP A 308 -15.51 22.63 -13.39
CA ASP A 308 -16.49 23.66 -13.73
C ASP A 308 -15.75 24.91 -14.18
N ILE A 309 -15.78 25.19 -15.49
CA ILE A 309 -15.08 26.31 -16.11
C ILE A 309 -15.64 27.65 -15.61
N LYS A 310 -16.88 27.69 -15.10
CA LYS A 310 -17.51 28.93 -14.60
C LYS A 310 -16.99 29.39 -13.23
N VAL A 311 -16.13 28.59 -12.58
CA VAL A 311 -15.52 28.92 -11.27
C VAL A 311 -14.17 29.65 -11.43
N LEU A 312 -13.60 29.61 -12.64
CA LEU A 312 -12.46 30.44 -13.07
C LEU A 312 -12.88 31.90 -13.22
#